data_AF-A0A534NY70-F1
#
_entry.id   AF-A0A534NY70-F1
#
_cell.length_a   1.000
_cell.length_b   1.000
_cell.length_c   1.000
_cell.angle_alpha   90.00
_cell.angle_beta   90.00
_cell.angle_gamma   90.00
#
_symmetry.space_group_name_H-M   'P 1'
#
loop_
_entity.id
_entity.type
_entity.pdbx_description
1 polymer ?
#
loop_
_entity_poly.entity_id
_entity_poly.type
_entity_poly.pdbx_seq_one_letter_code
_entity_poly.pdbx_strand_id
1 'polypeptide(L)'
;MQPPPAKADPAVNVLYGAAQPILGARILLKDPELLREGLVPAVWLAAFCAVCALVSPADGPIWAGRFKTFYRTFAVLAPVPSIVFAKHYARMAALVRWKLGFGACGPREYPLFTSLRRAIQQAIVIAIGLLPLAAIWHFIPFFGKIISQVVVGAWTVHWVVVDAFDDARVLLPGETVKSAEATDQRARSPWFVRMFLRAADRIPVRRVAGLLRRFRGDDRDAPRGAG
;
A
#
# COMPACT_ATOMS: atom_id res chain seq x y z
N MET A 1 6.74 18.62 -7.76
CA MET A 1 5.70 17.94 -8.57
C MET A 1 4.78 19.00 -9.15
N GLN A 2 4.22 18.79 -10.34
CA GLN A 2 3.15 19.66 -10.85
C GLN A 2 1.91 19.50 -9.95
N PRO A 3 1.07 20.53 -9.79
CA PRO A 3 -0.22 20.38 -9.11
C PRO A 3 -1.15 19.47 -9.94
N PRO A 4 -2.05 18.71 -9.30
CA PRO A 4 -3.03 17.92 -10.04
C PRO A 4 -3.87 18.84 -10.93
N PRO A 5 -4.14 18.46 -12.19
CA PRO A 5 -4.88 19.30 -13.10
C PRO A 5 -6.31 19.52 -12.58
N ALA A 6 -6.74 20.78 -12.49
CA ALA A 6 -8.05 21.11 -11.99
C ALA A 6 -9.14 20.68 -13.00
N LYS A 7 -9.98 19.71 -12.61
CA LYS A 7 -11.13 19.24 -13.40
C LYS A 7 -10.80 18.87 -14.86
N ALA A 8 -9.67 18.20 -15.10
CA ALA A 8 -9.35 17.74 -16.44
C ALA A 8 -10.13 16.48 -16.84
N ASP A 9 -10.25 16.28 -18.15
CA ASP A 9 -10.71 15.05 -18.79
C ASP A 9 -10.14 13.80 -18.07
N PRO A 10 -10.94 12.76 -17.81
CA PRO A 10 -10.47 11.49 -17.26
C PRO A 10 -9.15 10.99 -17.86
N ALA A 11 -8.94 11.15 -19.16
CA ALA A 11 -7.71 10.74 -19.83
C ALA A 11 -6.47 11.50 -19.33
N VAL A 12 -6.60 12.80 -19.07
CA VAL A 12 -5.51 13.65 -18.55
C VAL A 12 -5.19 13.29 -17.10
N ASN A 13 -6.19 12.95 -16.29
CA ASN A 13 -5.96 12.50 -14.91
C ASN A 13 -5.24 11.15 -14.86
N VAL A 14 -5.59 10.22 -15.76
CA VAL A 14 -4.90 8.92 -15.88
C VAL A 14 -3.45 9.12 -16.29
N LEU A 15 -3.22 9.94 -17.32
CA LEU A 15 -1.86 10.23 -17.79
C LEU A 15 -1.03 10.93 -16.71
N TYR A 16 -1.62 11.91 -16.02
CA TYR A 16 -1.00 12.61 -14.90
C TYR A 16 -0.62 11.65 -13.77
N GLY A 17 -1.49 10.69 -13.43
CA GLY A 17 -1.20 9.64 -12.45
C GLY A 17 -0.10 8.70 -12.90
N ALA A 18 -0.14 8.25 -14.16
CA ALA A 18 0.88 7.38 -14.75
C ALA A 18 2.26 8.03 -14.86
N ALA A 19 2.33 9.36 -14.93
CA ALA A 19 3.58 10.10 -14.94
C ALA A 19 4.25 10.22 -13.56
N GLN A 20 3.50 10.09 -12.45
CA GLN A 20 4.04 10.29 -11.09
C GLN A 20 5.21 9.34 -10.75
N PRO A 21 5.18 8.03 -11.07
CA PRO A 21 6.30 7.14 -10.81
C PRO A 21 7.57 7.55 -11.56
N ILE A 22 7.44 7.99 -12.82
CA ILE A 22 8.57 8.43 -13.64
C ILE A 22 9.18 9.72 -13.07
N LEU A 23 8.33 10.68 -12.68
CA LEU A 23 8.76 11.91 -12.03
C LEU A 23 9.42 11.65 -10.68
N GLY A 24 8.85 10.74 -9.88
CA GLY A 24 9.42 10.29 -8.60
C GLY A 24 10.79 9.64 -8.78
N ALA A 25 10.93 8.72 -9.74
CA ALA A 25 12.20 8.10 -10.08
C ALA A 25 13.26 9.13 -10.50
N ARG A 26 12.86 10.12 -11.32
CA ARG A 26 13.75 11.22 -11.72
C ARG A 26 14.22 12.07 -10.54
N ILE A 27 13.37 12.30 -9.54
CA ILE A 27 13.75 13.02 -8.32
C ILE A 27 14.75 12.20 -7.52
N LEU A 28 14.46 10.90 -7.32
CA LEU A 28 15.34 9.98 -6.60
C LEU A 28 16.73 9.91 -7.24
N LEU A 29 16.81 9.79 -8.57
CA LEU A 29 18.08 9.72 -9.29
C LEU A 29 18.88 11.03 -9.27
N LYS A 30 18.22 12.17 -9.01
CA LYS A 30 18.88 13.49 -8.93
C LYS A 30 19.36 13.85 -7.54
N ASP A 31 18.84 13.20 -6.50
CA ASP A 31 19.21 13.46 -5.11
C ASP A 31 19.83 12.19 -4.50
N PRO A 32 21.17 12.11 -4.40
CA PRO A 32 21.87 10.92 -3.93
C PRO A 32 21.58 10.61 -2.45
N GLU A 33 21.22 11.62 -1.66
CA GLU A 33 20.80 11.45 -0.27
C GLU A 33 19.46 10.70 -0.23
N LEU A 34 18.48 11.16 -1.00
CA LEU A 34 17.18 10.48 -1.12
C LEU A 34 17.32 9.07 -1.70
N LEU A 35 18.18 8.88 -2.70
CA LEU A 35 18.45 7.56 -3.26
C LEU A 35 19.03 6.60 -2.22
N ARG A 36 20.02 7.06 -1.45
CA ARG A 36 20.63 6.25 -0.39
C ARG A 36 19.61 5.88 0.66
N GLU A 37 18.85 6.86 1.17
CA GLU A 37 17.82 6.63 2.19
C GLU A 37 16.72 5.68 1.70
N GLY A 38 16.32 5.78 0.42
CA GLY A 38 15.36 4.89 -0.20
C GLY A 38 15.88 3.46 -0.42
N LEU A 39 17.19 3.28 -0.62
CA LEU A 39 17.81 1.98 -0.80
C LEU A 39 18.03 1.21 0.50
N VAL A 40 18.09 1.88 1.67
CA VAL A 40 18.37 1.23 2.96
C VAL A 40 17.44 0.03 3.21
N PRO A 41 16.09 0.15 3.16
CA PRO A 41 15.22 -1.00 3.41
C PRO A 41 15.36 -2.11 2.36
N ALA A 42 15.56 -1.74 1.09
CA ALA A 42 15.70 -2.68 -0.02
C ALA A 42 16.99 -3.51 0.10
N VAL A 43 18.11 -2.87 0.45
CA VAL A 43 19.40 -3.53 0.66
C VAL A 43 19.36 -4.46 1.85
N TRP A 44 18.76 -4.05 2.98
CA TRP A 44 18.61 -4.91 4.15
C TRP A 44 17.77 -6.15 3.86
N LEU A 45 16.64 -5.99 3.16
CA LEU A 45 15.81 -7.12 2.76
C LEU A 45 16.55 -8.05 1.80
N ALA A 46 17.19 -7.50 0.77
CA ALA A 46 17.95 -8.28 -0.19
C ALA A 46 19.10 -9.05 0.48
N ALA A 47 19.82 -8.41 1.41
CA ALA A 47 20.87 -9.07 2.19
C ALA A 47 20.31 -10.22 3.02
N PHE A 48 19.17 -10.02 3.70
CA PHE A 48 18.51 -11.08 4.45
C PHE A 48 18.07 -12.24 3.55
N CYS A 49 17.41 -11.94 2.43
CA CYS A 49 17.00 -12.94 1.45
C CYS A 49 18.20 -13.71 0.88
N ALA A 50 19.33 -13.04 0.64
CA ALA A 50 20.58 -13.66 0.18
C ALA A 50 21.15 -14.60 1.25
N VAL A 51 21.18 -14.20 2.52
CA VAL A 51 21.61 -15.07 3.63
C VAL A 51 20.72 -16.30 3.72
N CYS A 52 19.38 -16.13 3.72
CA CYS A 52 18.44 -17.25 3.70
C CYS A 52 18.70 -18.17 2.51
N ALA A 53 18.87 -17.57 1.32
CA ALA A 53 19.16 -18.32 0.11
C ALA A 53 20.45 -19.11 0.23
N LEU A 54 21.51 -18.61 0.89
CA LEU A 54 22.81 -19.28 1.08
C LEU A 54 22.83 -20.36 2.16
N VAL A 55 21.95 -20.28 3.18
CA VAL A 55 21.90 -21.27 4.27
C VAL A 55 20.86 -22.37 4.07
N SER A 56 19.83 -22.16 3.22
CA SER A 56 18.83 -23.19 2.94
C SER A 56 19.42 -24.37 2.13
N PRO A 57 18.89 -25.59 2.24
CA PRO A 57 19.23 -26.66 1.32
C PRO A 57 18.88 -26.27 -0.12
N ALA A 58 19.74 -26.59 -1.10
CA ALA A 58 19.46 -26.32 -2.50
C ALA A 58 18.65 -27.47 -3.12
N ASP A 59 17.42 -27.19 -3.54
CA ASP A 59 16.63 -28.12 -4.35
C ASP A 59 17.05 -27.99 -5.83
N GLY A 60 17.78 -28.97 -6.36
CA GLY A 60 18.24 -29.00 -7.75
C GLY A 60 19.58 -28.28 -7.99
N PRO A 61 19.86 -27.78 -9.22
CA PRO A 61 21.12 -27.11 -9.54
C PRO A 61 21.38 -25.95 -8.58
N ILE A 62 22.58 -25.89 -8.00
CA ILE A 62 22.92 -24.99 -6.89
C ILE A 62 22.46 -23.56 -7.18
N TRP A 63 22.85 -22.97 -8.30
CA TRP A 63 22.48 -21.59 -8.65
C TRP A 63 20.98 -21.38 -8.84
N ALA A 64 20.29 -22.31 -9.52
CA ALA A 64 18.86 -22.21 -9.78
C ALA A 64 18.03 -22.35 -8.48
N GLY A 65 18.40 -23.30 -7.62
CA GLY A 65 17.76 -23.50 -6.32
C GLY A 65 17.94 -22.29 -5.40
N ARG A 66 19.15 -21.74 -5.33
CA ARG A 66 19.46 -20.52 -4.55
C ARG A 66 18.67 -19.31 -5.03
N PHE A 67 18.60 -19.10 -6.35
CA PHE A 67 17.82 -18.01 -6.96
C PHE A 67 16.33 -18.16 -6.64
N LYS A 68 15.78 -19.37 -6.79
CA LYS A 68 14.38 -19.66 -6.45
C LYS A 68 14.08 -19.38 -4.97
N THR A 69 14.96 -19.81 -4.06
CA THR A 69 14.80 -19.55 -2.63
C THR A 69 14.90 -18.07 -2.30
N PHE A 70 15.82 -17.32 -2.92
CA PHE A 70 15.91 -15.87 -2.76
C PHE A 70 14.58 -15.17 -3.05
N TYR A 71 14.03 -15.37 -4.26
CA TYR A 71 12.79 -14.71 -4.66
C TYR A 71 11.57 -15.21 -3.88
N ARG A 72 11.56 -16.48 -3.49
CA ARG A 72 10.50 -17.02 -2.62
C ARG A 72 10.53 -16.33 -1.26
N THR A 73 11.70 -16.23 -0.62
CA THR A 73 11.86 -15.55 0.66
C THR A 73 11.52 -14.07 0.55
N PHE A 74 11.94 -13.41 -0.54
CA PHE A 74 11.60 -12.02 -0.82
C PHE A 74 10.09 -11.82 -0.93
N ALA A 75 9.39 -12.67 -1.67
CA ALA A 75 7.93 -12.59 -1.82
C ALA A 75 7.20 -12.81 -0.49
N VAL A 76 7.68 -13.74 0.35
CA VAL A 76 7.12 -14.00 1.69
C VAL A 76 7.35 -12.81 2.63
N LEU A 77 8.52 -12.18 2.56
CA LEU A 77 8.92 -11.10 3.45
C LEU A 77 8.59 -9.70 2.91
N ALA A 78 7.97 -9.59 1.73
CA ALA A 78 7.59 -8.32 1.13
C ALA A 78 6.82 -7.35 2.05
N PRO A 79 5.94 -7.79 2.98
CA PRO A 79 5.27 -6.88 3.91
C PRO A 79 6.11 -6.51 5.15
N VAL A 80 7.24 -7.17 5.40
CA VAL A 80 8.07 -6.91 6.59
C VAL A 80 8.72 -5.53 6.56
N PRO A 81 9.30 -5.05 5.43
CA PRO A 81 9.91 -3.74 5.38
C PRO A 81 8.95 -2.60 5.73
N SER A 82 7.71 -2.60 5.22
CA SER A 82 6.74 -1.53 5.51
C SER A 82 6.38 -1.46 6.99
N ILE A 83 6.48 -2.58 7.73
CA ILE A 83 6.27 -2.61 9.18
C ILE A 83 7.52 -2.16 9.93
N VAL A 84 8.67 -2.77 9.65
CA VAL A 84 9.92 -2.55 10.41
C VAL A 84 10.49 -1.16 10.15
N PHE A 85 10.43 -0.69 8.90
CA PHE A 85 10.95 0.59 8.46
C PHE A 85 9.86 1.68 8.38
N ALA A 86 8.68 1.48 8.96
CA ALA A 86 7.58 2.47 8.94
C ALA A 86 8.02 3.89 9.37
N LYS A 87 8.82 3.98 10.45
CA LYS A 87 9.36 5.27 10.92
C LYS A 87 10.37 5.89 9.94
N HIS A 88 11.17 5.03 9.30
CA HIS A 88 12.12 5.45 8.27
C HIS A 88 11.39 6.04 7.06
N TYR A 89 10.35 5.34 6.58
CA TYR A 89 9.50 5.83 5.49
C TYR A 89 8.80 7.15 5.85
N ALA A 90 8.29 7.30 7.08
CA ALA A 90 7.67 8.56 7.53
C ALA A 90 8.66 9.75 7.53
N ARG A 91 9.91 9.52 7.95
CA ARG A 91 10.99 10.53 7.89
C ARG A 91 11.39 10.87 6.47
N MET A 92 11.53 9.85 5.63
CA MET A 92 11.82 10.02 4.21
C MET A 92 10.71 10.80 3.51
N ALA A 93 9.44 10.54 3.81
CA ALA A 93 8.30 11.28 3.27
C ALA A 93 8.36 12.78 3.63
N ALA A 94 8.68 13.11 4.88
CA ALA A 94 8.88 14.49 5.31
C ALA A 94 10.08 15.16 4.61
N LEU A 95 11.19 14.44 4.47
CA LEU A 95 12.39 14.91 3.77
C LEU A 95 12.11 15.19 2.28
N VAL A 96 11.44 14.26 1.59
CA VAL A 96 11.05 14.42 0.18
C VAL A 96 10.14 15.64 0.02
N ARG A 97 9.15 15.81 0.91
CA ARG A 97 8.25 16.96 0.87
C ARG A 97 8.99 18.28 1.05
N TRP A 98 9.96 18.32 1.98
CA TRP A 98 10.83 19.47 2.18
C TRP A 98 11.67 19.79 0.95
N LYS A 99 12.37 18.79 0.39
CA LYS A 99 13.20 18.91 -0.81
C LYS A 99 12.41 19.35 -2.05
N LEU A 100 11.11 19.02 -2.10
CA LEU A 100 10.19 19.46 -3.16
C LEU A 100 9.65 20.88 -2.97
N GLY A 101 10.00 21.57 -1.88
CA GLY A 101 9.61 22.95 -1.62
C GLY A 101 8.16 23.12 -1.16
N PHE A 102 7.51 22.06 -0.66
CA PHE A 102 6.10 22.09 -0.25
C PHE A 102 5.86 22.63 1.18
N GLY A 103 6.85 23.33 1.74
CA GLY A 103 6.81 23.92 3.08
C GLY A 103 7.17 22.95 4.20
N ALA A 104 7.24 23.48 5.42
CA ALA A 104 7.59 22.72 6.61
C ALA A 104 6.55 21.62 6.91
N CYS A 105 7.04 20.43 7.25
CA CYS A 105 6.23 19.29 7.68
C CYS A 105 7.03 18.38 8.61
N GLY A 106 6.33 17.64 9.47
CA GLY A 106 6.91 16.61 10.34
C GLY A 106 6.64 15.20 9.82
N PRO A 107 7.44 14.20 10.24
CA PRO A 107 7.17 12.80 9.95
C PRO A 107 5.92 12.32 10.69
N ARG A 108 5.05 11.57 10.02
CA ARG A 108 3.88 10.94 10.64
C ARG A 108 4.25 9.58 11.20
N GLU A 109 4.94 9.57 12.34
CA GLU A 109 5.41 8.33 12.95
C GLU A 109 4.30 7.58 13.67
N TYR A 110 4.17 6.30 13.37
CA TYR A 110 3.26 5.38 14.04
C TYR A 110 4.01 4.42 14.98
N PRO A 111 3.36 3.97 16.07
CA PRO A 111 3.84 2.80 16.81
C PRO A 111 3.90 1.57 15.90
N LEU A 112 4.92 0.72 16.06
CA LEU A 112 5.08 -0.51 15.27
C LEU A 112 3.83 -1.39 15.28
N PHE A 113 3.13 -1.46 16.42
CA PHE A 113 1.90 -2.22 16.54
C PHE A 113 0.76 -1.66 15.67
N THR A 114 0.67 -0.34 15.55
CA THR A 114 -0.30 0.32 14.66
C THR A 114 0.04 0.05 13.20
N SER A 115 1.32 0.11 12.84
CA SER A 115 1.79 -0.24 11.49
C SER A 115 1.51 -1.70 11.15
N LEU A 116 1.77 -2.62 12.08
CA LEU A 116 1.44 -4.04 11.92
C LEU A 116 -0.07 -4.25 11.72
N ARG A 117 -0.90 -3.60 12.53
CA ARG A 117 -2.37 -3.67 12.39
C ARG A 117 -2.82 -3.17 11.02
N ARG A 118 -2.25 -2.07 10.53
CA ARG A 118 -2.56 -1.51 9.21
C ARG A 118 -2.11 -2.44 8.09
N ALA A 119 -0.92 -3.03 8.19
CA ALA A 119 -0.43 -4.03 7.24
C ALA A 119 -1.35 -5.26 7.17
N ILE A 120 -1.85 -5.74 8.31
CA ILE A 120 -2.85 -6.82 8.36
C ILE A 120 -4.14 -6.39 7.66
N GLN A 121 -4.63 -5.17 7.90
CA GLN A 121 -5.83 -4.66 7.23
C GLN A 121 -5.64 -4.55 5.71
N GLN A 122 -4.49 -4.04 5.25
CA GLN A 122 -4.13 -4.03 3.84
C GLN A 122 -4.08 -5.45 3.26
N ALA A 123 -3.45 -6.40 3.94
CA ALA A 123 -3.40 -7.80 3.52
C ALA A 123 -4.79 -8.42 3.38
N ILE A 124 -5.71 -8.12 4.31
CA ILE A 124 -7.11 -8.55 4.24
C ILE A 124 -7.80 -7.92 3.02
N VAL A 125 -7.63 -6.62 2.77
CA VAL A 125 -8.23 -5.95 1.61
C VAL A 125 -7.68 -6.53 0.30
N ILE A 126 -6.38 -6.77 0.22
CA ILE A 126 -5.72 -7.44 -0.90
C ILE A 126 -6.32 -8.83 -1.13
N ALA A 127 -6.50 -9.63 -0.06
CA ALA A 127 -7.08 -10.96 -0.14
C ALA A 127 -8.54 -10.93 -0.62
N ILE A 128 -9.35 -9.98 -0.12
CA ILE A 128 -10.74 -9.79 -0.55
C ILE A 128 -10.81 -9.40 -2.04
N GLY A 129 -9.85 -8.63 -2.56
CA GLY A 129 -9.76 -8.30 -3.98
C GLY A 129 -9.35 -9.48 -4.87
N LEU A 130 -8.40 -10.30 -4.42
CA LEU A 130 -7.85 -11.42 -5.19
C LEU A 130 -8.78 -12.64 -5.27
N LEU A 131 -9.52 -12.95 -4.19
CA LEU A 131 -10.44 -14.10 -4.14
C LEU A 131 -11.49 -14.14 -5.27
N PRO A 132 -12.25 -13.07 -5.56
CA PRO A 132 -13.23 -13.08 -6.65
C PRO A 132 -12.56 -13.11 -8.03
N LEU A 133 -11.39 -12.49 -8.21
CA LEU A 133 -10.61 -12.60 -9.44
C LEU A 133 -10.16 -14.05 -9.66
N ALA A 134 -9.63 -14.72 -8.64
CA ALA A 134 -9.24 -16.13 -8.72
C ALA A 134 -10.44 -17.05 -9.07
N ALA A 135 -11.62 -16.76 -8.52
CA ALA A 135 -12.84 -17.51 -8.82
C ALA A 135 -13.31 -17.33 -10.27
N ILE A 136 -13.29 -16.11 -10.81
CA ILE A 136 -13.63 -15.81 -12.21
C ILE A 136 -12.66 -16.53 -13.16
N TRP A 137 -11.38 -16.64 -12.76
CA TRP A 137 -10.33 -17.27 -13.57
C TRP A 137 -10.46 -18.78 -13.73
N HIS A 138 -11.19 -19.48 -12.86
CA HIS A 138 -11.43 -20.92 -13.01
C HIS A 138 -12.29 -21.26 -14.26
N PHE A 139 -12.99 -20.26 -14.82
CA PHE A 139 -13.97 -20.46 -15.88
C PHE A 139 -13.48 -20.17 -17.31
N ILE A 140 -12.22 -19.72 -17.51
CA ILE A 140 -11.71 -19.35 -18.85
C ILE A 140 -10.41 -20.11 -19.17
N PRO A 141 -10.48 -21.24 -19.91
CA PRO A 141 -9.29 -21.96 -20.36
C PRO A 141 -8.63 -21.21 -21.53
N PHE A 142 -7.30 -21.25 -21.59
CA PHE A 142 -6.43 -20.78 -22.69
C PHE A 142 -5.97 -19.31 -22.67
N PHE A 143 -6.85 -18.31 -22.78
CA PHE A 143 -6.44 -16.89 -22.68
C PHE A 143 -6.07 -16.45 -21.25
N GLY A 144 -6.43 -17.28 -20.26
CA GLY A 144 -6.28 -16.97 -18.84
C GLY A 144 -4.83 -16.83 -18.36
N LYS A 145 -3.82 -17.48 -18.97
CA LYS A 145 -2.44 -17.49 -18.42
C LYS A 145 -1.62 -16.22 -18.69
N ILE A 146 -1.66 -15.67 -19.91
CA ILE A 146 -0.92 -14.43 -20.22
C ILE A 146 -1.67 -13.23 -19.66
N ILE A 147 -3.00 -13.20 -19.85
CA ILE A 147 -3.85 -12.16 -19.27
C ILE A 147 -3.79 -12.22 -17.74
N SER A 148 -3.70 -13.40 -17.09
CA SER A 148 -3.50 -13.46 -15.64
C SER A 148 -2.19 -12.83 -15.23
N GLN A 149 -1.08 -13.12 -15.90
CA GLN A 149 0.22 -12.58 -15.53
C GLN A 149 0.24 -11.05 -15.67
N VAL A 150 -0.34 -10.51 -16.74
CA VAL A 150 -0.45 -9.06 -16.94
C VAL A 150 -1.38 -8.42 -15.91
N VAL A 151 -2.56 -9.00 -15.67
CA VAL A 151 -3.52 -8.46 -14.68
C VAL A 151 -2.97 -8.55 -13.26
N VAL A 152 -2.39 -9.69 -12.87
CA VAL A 152 -1.75 -9.87 -11.55
C VAL A 152 -0.55 -8.94 -11.41
N GLY A 153 0.26 -8.78 -12.45
CA GLY A 153 1.37 -7.83 -12.47
C GLY A 153 0.90 -6.39 -12.28
N ALA A 154 -0.06 -5.94 -13.09
CA ALA A 154 -0.66 -4.61 -13.00
C ALA A 154 -1.32 -4.37 -11.63
N TRP A 155 -2.02 -5.37 -11.11
CA TRP A 155 -2.64 -5.34 -9.78
C TRP A 155 -1.59 -5.23 -8.67
N THR A 156 -0.50 -5.99 -8.77
CA THR A 156 0.61 -5.93 -7.80
C THR A 156 1.27 -4.55 -7.82
N VAL A 157 1.56 -4.01 -9.01
CA VAL A 157 2.11 -2.66 -9.18
C VAL A 157 1.15 -1.62 -8.60
N HIS A 158 -0.16 -1.76 -8.86
CA HIS A 158 -1.17 -0.88 -8.29
C HIS A 158 -1.13 -0.87 -6.75
N TRP A 159 -1.02 -2.03 -6.12
CA TRP A 159 -0.91 -2.12 -4.66
C TRP A 159 0.38 -1.54 -4.11
N VAL A 160 1.51 -1.75 -4.77
CA VAL A 160 2.79 -1.11 -4.37
C VAL A 160 2.66 0.41 -4.42
N VAL A 161 2.00 0.95 -5.44
CA VAL A 161 1.75 2.39 -5.54
C VAL A 161 0.81 2.88 -4.43
N VAL A 162 -0.28 2.15 -4.16
CA VAL A 162 -1.22 2.48 -3.06
C VAL A 162 -0.52 2.48 -1.70
N ASP A 163 0.33 1.49 -1.44
CA ASP A 163 1.11 1.38 -0.21
C ASP A 163 2.08 2.56 -0.08
N ALA A 164 2.80 2.90 -1.15
CA ALA A 164 3.69 4.06 -1.17
C ALA A 164 2.95 5.39 -0.90
N PHE A 165 1.71 5.53 -1.40
CA PHE A 165 0.88 6.69 -1.07
C PHE A 165 0.40 6.69 0.38
N ASP A 166 0.16 5.53 0.99
CA ASP A 166 -0.19 5.43 2.40
C ASP A 166 0.98 5.83 3.30
N ASP A 167 2.19 5.42 2.93
CA ASP A 167 3.44 5.73 3.64
C ASP A 167 3.91 7.18 3.45
N ALA A 168 3.54 7.84 2.35
CA ALA A 168 3.92 9.22 2.04
C ALA A 168 3.21 10.29 2.90
N ARG A 169 2.45 9.89 3.93
CA ARG A 169 1.72 10.82 4.80
C ARG A 169 2.66 11.57 5.73
N VAL A 170 2.42 12.86 5.86
CA VAL A 170 3.18 13.79 6.71
C VAL A 170 2.27 14.49 7.70
N LEU A 171 2.86 15.14 8.71
CA LEU A 171 2.16 16.05 9.62
C LEU A 171 2.41 17.49 9.21
N LEU A 172 1.35 18.30 9.11
CA LEU A 172 1.48 19.74 8.90
C LEU A 172 1.87 20.46 10.21
N PRO A 173 2.40 21.69 10.13
CA PRO A 173 2.77 22.46 11.33
C PRO A 173 1.57 22.62 12.28
N GLY A 174 1.77 22.26 13.55
CA GLY A 174 0.71 22.29 14.59
C GLY A 174 -0.24 21.09 14.57
N GLU A 175 -0.07 20.15 13.64
CA GLU A 175 -0.89 18.95 13.54
C GLU A 175 -0.33 17.80 14.39
N THR A 176 -1.23 17.11 15.10
CA THR A 176 -0.90 15.87 15.81
C THR A 176 -1.32 14.66 14.98
N VAL A 177 -0.75 13.47 15.25
CA VAL A 177 -1.18 12.22 14.59
C VAL A 177 -2.68 11.99 14.75
N LYS A 178 -3.24 12.30 15.93
CA LYS A 178 -4.67 12.13 16.22
C LYS A 178 -5.55 13.10 15.43
N SER A 179 -5.15 14.37 15.30
CA SER A 179 -5.90 15.34 14.51
C SER A 179 -5.84 15.02 13.01
N ALA A 180 -4.68 14.57 12.51
CA ALA A 180 -4.53 14.12 11.13
C ALA A 180 -5.42 12.91 10.81
N GLU A 181 -5.50 11.94 11.72
CA GLU A 181 -6.40 10.79 11.56
C GLU A 181 -7.88 11.17 11.58
N ALA A 182 -8.28 12.10 12.43
CA ALA A 182 -9.65 12.59 12.47
C ALA A 182 -10.03 13.29 11.15
N THR A 183 -9.11 14.05 10.55
CA THR A 183 -9.29 14.66 9.23
C THR A 183 -9.40 13.60 8.13
N ASP A 184 -8.51 12.60 8.13
CA ASP A 184 -8.54 11.49 7.17
C ASP A 184 -9.87 10.72 7.23
N GLN A 185 -10.41 10.50 8.44
CA GLN A 185 -11.69 9.81 8.64
C GLN A 185 -12.89 10.63 8.16
N ARG A 186 -12.81 11.97 8.20
CA ARG A 186 -13.84 12.87 7.68
C ARG A 186 -13.79 13.00 6.15
N ALA A 187 -12.72 12.54 5.50
CA ALA A 187 -12.61 12.60 4.05
C ALA A 187 -13.69 11.72 3.38
N ARG A 188 -14.21 12.20 2.25
CA ARG A 188 -15.27 11.51 1.51
C ARG A 188 -14.83 10.10 1.13
N SER A 189 -15.58 9.08 1.55
CA SER A 189 -15.26 7.68 1.25
C SER A 189 -15.07 7.47 -0.26
N PRO A 190 -14.02 6.76 -0.71
CA PRO A 190 -13.74 6.55 -2.12
C PRO A 190 -14.93 5.96 -2.89
N TRP A 191 -15.01 6.22 -4.20
CA TRP A 191 -16.15 5.80 -5.03
C TRP A 191 -16.36 4.27 -5.00
N PHE A 192 -15.29 3.48 -4.95
CA PHE A 192 -15.37 2.03 -4.87
C PHE A 192 -15.87 1.55 -3.50
N VAL A 193 -15.51 2.22 -2.41
CA VAL A 193 -16.07 1.95 -1.07
C VAL A 193 -17.57 2.25 -1.08
N ARG A 194 -17.99 3.35 -1.71
CA ARG A 194 -19.42 3.69 -1.86
C ARG A 194 -20.16 2.66 -2.70
N MET A 195 -19.55 2.17 -3.79
CA MET A 195 -20.13 1.12 -4.62
C MET A 195 -20.20 -0.23 -3.89
N PHE A 196 -19.17 -0.58 -3.14
CA PHE A 196 -19.12 -1.78 -2.32
C PHE A 196 -20.17 -1.76 -1.21
N LEU A 197 -20.33 -0.63 -0.50
CA LEU A 197 -21.38 -0.46 0.51
C LEU A 197 -22.78 -0.55 -0.12
N ARG A 198 -23.00 0.08 -1.29
CA ARG A 198 -24.25 -0.05 -2.04
C ARG A 198 -24.54 -1.49 -2.48
N ALA A 199 -23.50 -2.26 -2.81
CA ALA A 199 -23.64 -3.68 -3.13
C ALA A 199 -23.92 -4.51 -1.88
N ALA A 200 -23.28 -4.19 -0.75
CA ALA A 200 -23.50 -4.82 0.54
C ALA A 200 -24.93 -4.61 1.07
N ASP A 201 -25.53 -3.43 0.82
CA ASP A 201 -26.93 -3.14 1.16
C ASP A 201 -27.93 -3.98 0.34
N ARG A 202 -27.48 -4.66 -0.73
CA ARG A 202 -28.28 -5.62 -1.51
C ARG A 202 -28.10 -7.07 -1.09
N ILE A 203 -27.21 -7.35 -0.13
CA ILE A 203 -26.98 -8.71 0.38
C ILE A 203 -27.97 -8.98 1.53
N PRO A 204 -28.82 -10.02 1.45
CA PRO A 204 -29.88 -10.27 2.45
C PRO A 204 -29.36 -10.75 3.81
N VAL A 205 -28.04 -10.92 3.98
CA VAL A 205 -27.41 -11.48 5.19
C VAL A 205 -26.93 -10.36 6.12
N ARG A 206 -27.80 -9.94 7.04
CA ARG A 206 -27.55 -8.87 8.05
C ARG A 206 -26.22 -8.97 8.81
N ARG A 207 -25.71 -10.18 9.08
CA ARG A 207 -24.44 -10.37 9.82
C ARG A 207 -23.21 -9.94 9.01
N VAL A 208 -23.20 -10.15 7.70
CA VAL A 208 -22.09 -9.74 6.82
C VAL A 208 -22.11 -8.22 6.63
N ALA A 209 -23.29 -7.64 6.43
CA ALA A 209 -23.46 -6.19 6.35
C ALA A 209 -23.00 -5.46 7.65
N GLY A 210 -23.29 -6.02 8.83
CA GLY A 210 -22.84 -5.49 10.11
C GLY A 210 -21.31 -5.54 10.30
N LEU A 211 -20.66 -6.62 9.85
CA LEU A 211 -19.20 -6.76 9.90
C LEU A 211 -18.50 -5.73 8.98
N LEU A 212 -19.07 -5.50 7.80
CA LEU A 212 -18.57 -4.51 6.84
C LEU A 212 -18.76 -3.07 7.32
N ARG A 213 -19.82 -2.78 8.08
CA ARG A 213 -20.02 -1.47 8.74
C ARG A 213 -19.05 -1.23 9.90
N ARG A 214 -18.69 -2.28 10.66
CA ARG A 214 -17.63 -2.20 11.70
C ARG A 214 -16.26 -1.84 11.15
N PHE A 215 -15.95 -2.23 9.91
CA PHE A 215 -14.71 -1.84 9.22
C PHE A 215 -14.61 -0.32 8.97
N ARG A 216 -15.74 0.40 8.94
CA ARG A 216 -15.80 1.87 8.78
C ARG A 216 -15.54 2.63 10.09
N GLY A 217 -15.67 1.97 11.25
CA GLY A 217 -15.44 2.59 12.55
C GLY A 217 -16.61 3.41 13.12
N ASP A 218 -17.86 3.16 12.68
CA ASP A 218 -19.05 3.91 13.13
C ASP A 218 -19.51 3.62 14.59
N ASP A 219 -18.91 2.66 15.29
CA ASP A 219 -19.42 2.19 16.61
C ASP A 219 -18.67 2.75 17.83
N ARG A 220 -18.01 3.93 17.73
CA ARG A 220 -17.44 4.59 18.92
C ARG A 220 -18.20 5.80 19.45
N ASP A 221 -19.33 6.16 18.85
CA ASP A 221 -20.21 7.26 19.32
C ASP A 221 -21.70 6.89 19.31
N ALA A 222 -22.07 5.68 19.76
CA ALA A 222 -23.44 5.45 20.20
C ALA A 222 -23.56 6.02 21.63
N PRO A 223 -24.39 7.05 21.89
CA PRO A 223 -24.68 7.44 23.26
C PRO A 223 -25.29 6.23 23.96
N ARG A 224 -24.70 5.84 25.09
CA ARG A 224 -25.38 4.96 26.05
C ARG A 224 -26.58 5.74 26.57
N GLY A 225 -27.70 5.62 25.87
CA GLY A 225 -28.99 6.08 26.33
C GLY A 225 -29.29 5.39 27.65
N ALA A 226 -29.57 6.21 28.64
CA ALA A 226 -30.20 5.82 29.88
C ALA A 226 -31.52 5.06 29.60
N GLY A 227 -31.78 4.06 30.44
CA GLY A 227 -32.95 3.21 30.44
C GLY A 227 -32.67 2.05 31.38
#